data_AF-A0A423NBH7-F1
#
_entry.id   AF-A0A423NBH7-F1
#
_cell.length_a   1.000
_cell.length_b   1.000
_cell.length_c   1.000
_cell.angle_alpha   90.00
_cell.angle_beta   90.00
_cell.angle_gamma   90.00
#
_symmetry.space_group_name_H-M   'P 1'
#
loop_
_entity.id
_entity.type
_entity.pdbx_description
1 polymer ?
#
loop_
_entity_poly.entity_id
_entity_poly.type
_entity_poly.pdbx_seq_one_letter_code
_entity_poly.pdbx_strand_id
1 'polypeptide(L)'
;MDNPVASCEALPAAQDWLQKQRRGWRQRLESEVGYNEVNTFAVCRLAFGNPYVDRERQRIYVRGVLSLQDRLDLTHEYLHLAFDAHPNGQDETYIEGLARHLLLE
;
A
#
# COMPACT_ATOMS: atom_id res chain seq x y z
N MET A 1 -21.72 4.11 19.23
CA MET A 1 -20.35 4.53 19.59
C MET A 1 -19.59 3.27 19.94
N ASP A 2 -18.92 2.68 18.96
CA ASP A 2 -17.81 1.76 19.19
C ASP A 2 -17.06 1.70 17.85
N ASN A 3 -16.19 2.69 17.64
CA ASN A 3 -15.19 2.54 16.59
C ASN A 3 -13.98 2.00 17.34
N PRO A 4 -13.83 0.66 17.45
CA PRO A 4 -12.60 0.13 18.00
C PRO A 4 -11.52 0.68 17.09
N VAL A 5 -10.67 1.55 17.65
CA VAL A 5 -9.38 1.90 17.06
C VAL A 5 -8.83 0.59 16.57
N ALA A 6 -8.84 0.37 15.24
CA ALA A 6 -8.62 -0.93 14.66
C ALA A 6 -7.37 -1.49 15.32
N SER A 7 -7.54 -2.48 16.21
CA SER A 7 -6.45 -3.12 16.92
C SER A 7 -5.61 -3.69 15.80
N CYS A 8 -4.54 -2.97 15.43
CA CYS A 8 -3.73 -3.28 14.27
C CYS A 8 -3.09 -4.63 14.56
N GLU A 9 -3.73 -5.68 14.09
CA GLU A 9 -3.16 -7.01 14.12
C GLU A 9 -2.08 -6.98 13.04
N ALA A 10 -0.82 -6.91 13.46
CA ALA A 10 0.28 -6.84 12.51
C ALA A 10 0.18 -8.00 11.51
N LEU A 11 0.27 -7.67 10.23
CA LEU A 11 0.17 -8.63 9.14
C LEU A 11 1.55 -8.79 8.49
N PRO A 12 2.49 -9.52 9.15
CA PRO A 12 3.87 -9.63 8.71
C PRO A 12 4.00 -10.26 7.32
N ALA A 13 3.09 -11.17 6.95
CA ALA A 13 3.08 -11.78 5.63
C ALA A 13 2.87 -10.75 4.50
N ALA A 14 1.99 -9.78 4.71
CA ALA A 14 1.75 -8.71 3.75
C ALA A 14 2.94 -7.74 3.68
N GLN A 15 3.48 -7.38 4.85
CA GLN A 15 4.66 -6.51 4.94
C GLN A 15 5.88 -7.13 4.25
N ASP A 16 6.20 -8.40 4.53
CA ASP A 16 7.33 -9.11 3.93
C ASP A 16 7.18 -9.24 2.41
N TRP A 17 5.97 -9.57 1.95
CA TRP A 17 5.66 -9.62 0.53
C TRP A 17 5.88 -8.26 -0.14
N LEU A 18 5.35 -7.18 0.45
CA LEU A 18 5.49 -5.83 -0.09
C LEU A 18 6.96 -5.39 -0.11
N GLN A 19 7.73 -5.69 0.94
CA GLN A 19 9.18 -5.41 0.97
C GLN A 19 9.94 -6.13 -0.13
N LYS A 20 9.57 -7.38 -0.45
CA LYS A 20 10.16 -8.13 -1.57
C LYS A 20 9.80 -7.49 -2.92
N GLN A 21 8.53 -7.18 -3.14
CA GLN A 21 8.08 -6.57 -4.39
C GLN A 21 8.68 -5.18 -4.62
N ARG A 22 8.75 -4.36 -3.56
CA ARG A 22 9.33 -3.03 -3.61
C ARG A 22 10.75 -3.05 -4.15
N ARG A 23 11.57 -4.08 -3.87
CA ARG A 23 12.92 -4.18 -4.44
C ARG A 23 12.91 -4.30 -5.96
N GLY A 24 11.94 -5.03 -6.53
CA GLY A 24 11.76 -5.12 -7.99
C GLY A 24 11.19 -3.84 -8.58
N TRP A 25 10.18 -3.26 -7.92
CA TRP A 25 9.53 -2.04 -8.37
C TRP A 25 10.37 -0.78 -8.17
N ARG A 26 11.37 -0.81 -7.28
CA ARG A 26 12.15 0.37 -6.89
C ARG A 26 12.69 1.12 -8.10
N GLN A 27 13.31 0.43 -9.06
CA GLN A 27 13.88 1.09 -10.24
C GLN A 27 12.80 1.78 -11.11
N ARG A 28 11.61 1.17 -11.19
CA ARG A 28 10.47 1.72 -11.92
C ARG A 28 9.91 2.95 -11.18
N LEU A 29 9.65 2.80 -9.88
CA LEU A 29 9.12 3.84 -9.00
C LEU A 29 10.07 5.04 -8.88
N GLU A 30 11.38 4.82 -8.83
CA GLU A 30 12.39 5.88 -8.86
C GLU A 30 12.37 6.71 -10.15
N SER A 31 11.80 6.17 -11.23
CA SER A 31 11.60 6.90 -12.49
C SER A 31 10.28 7.68 -12.52
N GLU A 32 9.36 7.42 -11.58
CA GLU A 32 8.07 8.10 -11.51
C GLU A 32 8.21 9.45 -10.78
N VAL A 33 7.63 10.49 -11.37
CA VAL A 33 7.64 11.83 -10.78
C VAL A 33 6.77 11.87 -9.53
N GLY A 34 7.34 12.32 -8.41
CA GLY A 34 6.63 12.41 -7.14
C GLY A 34 6.71 11.16 -6.28
N TYR A 35 7.46 10.13 -6.70
CA TYR A 35 7.74 8.99 -5.85
C TYR A 35 8.66 9.38 -4.69
N ASN A 36 8.23 9.04 -3.48
CA ASN A 36 8.99 9.16 -2.25
C ASN A 36 9.19 7.78 -1.64
N GLU A 37 10.45 7.42 -1.34
CA GLU A 37 10.75 6.09 -0.80
C GLU A 37 10.24 5.97 0.64
N VAL A 38 9.23 5.11 0.83
CA VAL A 38 8.71 4.79 2.16
C VAL A 38 9.48 3.61 2.75
N ASN A 39 10.49 3.91 3.54
CA ASN A 39 11.32 2.88 4.20
C ASN A 39 10.69 2.30 5.47
N THR A 40 9.85 3.06 6.15
CA THR A 40 9.21 2.69 7.41
C THR A 40 7.70 2.68 7.23
N PHE A 41 7.10 1.50 7.20
CA PHE A 41 5.65 1.33 7.21
C PHE A 41 5.28 0.08 8.00
N ALA A 42 4.05 0.06 8.53
CA ALA A 42 3.49 -1.12 9.17
C ALA A 42 2.25 -1.59 8.41
N VAL A 43 2.10 -2.90 8.21
CA VAL A 43 0.88 -3.46 7.62
C VAL A 43 0.02 -4.08 8.71
N CYS A 44 -1.22 -3.65 8.79
CA CYS A 44 -2.23 -4.09 9.74
C CYS A 44 -3.31 -4.90 9.02
N ARG A 45 -3.77 -5.98 9.64
CA ARG A 45 -4.94 -6.71 9.16
C ARG A 45 -6.20 -5.90 9.46
N LEU A 46 -7.00 -5.70 8.42
CA LEU A 46 -8.32 -5.12 8.49
C LEU A 46 -9.36 -6.22 8.73
N ALA A 47 -10.16 -6.10 9.79
CA ALA A 47 -11.23 -7.05 10.09
C ALA A 47 -12.46 -6.87 9.18
N PHE A 48 -12.79 -5.63 8.82
CA PHE A 48 -13.94 -5.29 7.98
C PHE A 48 -13.75 -3.91 7.33
N GLY A 49 -14.36 -3.70 6.17
CA GLY A 49 -14.30 -2.45 5.41
C GLY A 49 -13.39 -2.53 4.19
N ASN A 50 -13.15 -1.37 3.59
CA ASN A 50 -12.22 -1.22 2.47
C ASN A 50 -10.80 -1.06 3.00
N PRO A 51 -9.79 -1.55 2.26
CA PRO A 51 -8.40 -1.23 2.54
C PRO A 51 -8.20 0.29 2.57
N TYR A 52 -7.28 0.76 3.41
CA TYR A 52 -6.94 2.17 3.50
C TYR A 52 -5.52 2.35 4.05
N VAL A 53 -4.90 3.47 3.70
CA VAL A 53 -3.61 3.89 4.23
C VAL A 53 -3.74 5.09 5.19
N ASP A 54 -3.09 4.98 6.33
CA ASP A 54 -2.86 6.05 7.28
C ASP A 54 -1.49 6.66 6.98
N ARG A 55 -1.50 7.79 6.27
CA ARG A 55 -0.30 8.52 5.83
C ARG A 55 0.39 9.23 6.99
N GLU A 56 -0.36 9.62 8.02
CA GLU A 56 0.20 10.24 9.23
C GLU A 56 1.05 9.26 10.04
N ARG A 57 0.62 7.99 10.10
CA ARG A 57 1.32 6.93 10.85
C ARG A 57 2.14 5.99 9.98
N GLN A 58 2.12 6.17 8.66
CA GLN A 58 2.70 5.26 7.67
C GLN A 58 2.21 3.82 7.86
N ARG A 59 0.90 3.63 8.00
CA ARG A 59 0.29 2.32 8.23
C ARG A 59 -0.67 1.95 7.13
N ILE A 60 -0.57 0.72 6.65
CA ILE A 60 -1.43 0.20 5.59
C ILE A 60 -2.38 -0.83 6.21
N TYR A 61 -3.67 -0.66 6.01
CA TYR A 61 -4.70 -1.58 6.51
C TYR A 61 -5.29 -2.36 5.36
N VAL A 62 -5.10 -3.69 5.37
CA VAL A 62 -5.59 -4.59 4.31
C VAL A 62 -6.16 -5.87 4.89
N ARG A 63 -7.03 -6.54 4.15
CA ARG A 63 -7.62 -7.82 4.59
C ARG A 63 -6.60 -8.97 4.56
N GLY A 64 -5.71 -8.97 3.58
CA GLY A 64 -4.79 -10.08 3.32
C GLY A 64 -3.70 -9.74 2.30
N VAL A 65 -3.01 -10.77 1.82
CA VAL A 65 -2.05 -10.71 0.69
C VAL A 65 -2.07 -12.01 -0.15
N LEU A 66 -3.05 -12.88 0.12
CA LEU A 66 -3.08 -14.23 -0.43
C LEU A 66 -3.65 -14.21 -1.85
N SER A 67 -4.71 -13.43 -2.05
CA SER A 67 -5.35 -13.29 -3.36
C SER A 67 -4.69 -12.19 -4.21
N LEU A 68 -4.88 -12.25 -5.53
CA LEU A 68 -4.42 -11.19 -6.43
C LEU A 68 -5.08 -9.85 -6.07
N GLN A 69 -6.37 -9.85 -5.75
CA GLN A 69 -7.06 -8.64 -5.30
C GLN A 69 -6.43 -8.05 -4.04
N ASP A 70 -6.13 -8.89 -3.03
CA ASP A 70 -5.46 -8.42 -1.81
C ASP A 70 -4.10 -7.79 -2.10
N ARG A 71 -3.35 -8.36 -3.05
CA ARG A 71 -2.05 -7.82 -3.47
C ARG A 71 -2.21 -6.49 -4.20
N LEU A 72 -3.20 -6.39 -5.09
CA LEU A 72 -3.54 -5.14 -5.77
C LEU A 72 -3.93 -4.06 -4.76
N ASP A 73 -4.83 -4.37 -3.84
CA ASP A 73 -5.27 -3.50 -2.75
C ASP A 73 -4.05 -3.04 -1.92
N LEU A 74 -3.19 -3.98 -1.50
CA LEU A 74 -1.98 -3.67 -0.72
C LEU A 74 -0.99 -2.77 -1.48
N THR A 75 -0.76 -3.05 -2.76
CA THR A 75 0.09 -2.20 -3.60
C THR A 75 -0.53 -0.83 -3.80
N HIS A 76 -1.85 -0.74 -4.00
CA HIS A 76 -2.60 0.51 -4.13
C HIS A 76 -2.36 1.40 -2.90
N GLU A 77 -2.62 0.87 -1.70
CA GLU A 77 -2.42 1.60 -0.45
C GLU A 77 -0.97 2.04 -0.23
N TYR A 78 -0.01 1.19 -0.62
CA TYR A 78 1.40 1.54 -0.55
C TYR A 78 1.76 2.70 -1.49
N LEU A 79 1.22 2.70 -2.70
CA LEU A 79 1.47 3.76 -3.68
C LEU A 79 0.89 5.09 -3.20
N HIS A 80 -0.29 5.11 -2.58
CA HIS A 80 -0.80 6.33 -1.93
C HIS A 80 0.18 6.90 -0.91
N LEU A 81 0.85 6.05 -0.13
CA LEU A 81 1.87 6.47 0.82
C LEU A 81 3.14 6.98 0.13
N ALA A 82 3.57 6.27 -0.92
CA ALA A 82 4.78 6.60 -1.67
C ALA A 82 4.64 7.89 -2.49
N PHE A 83 3.43 8.21 -2.94
CA PHE A 83 3.13 9.43 -3.69
C PHE A 83 2.47 10.51 -2.82
N ASP A 84 2.48 10.38 -1.48
CA ASP A 84 1.83 11.36 -0.57
C ASP A 84 2.34 12.81 -0.78
N ALA A 85 3.61 12.96 -1.17
CA ALA A 85 4.21 14.25 -1.49
C ALA A 85 3.80 14.84 -2.86
N HIS A 86 2.98 14.14 -3.63
CA HIS A 86 2.59 14.52 -4.99
C HIS A 86 1.09 14.37 -5.23
N PRO A 87 0.43 15.22 -6.06
CA PRO A 87 -0.99 15.05 -6.40
C PRO A 87 -1.33 13.69 -7.04
N ASN A 88 -0.33 13.00 -7.63
CA ASN A 88 -0.50 11.64 -8.16
C ASN A 88 -0.92 10.65 -7.07
N GLY A 89 -0.52 10.87 -5.81
CA GLY A 89 -0.94 10.05 -4.67
C GLY A 89 -2.41 10.24 -4.29
N GLN A 90 -3.12 11.21 -4.86
CA GLN A 90 -4.56 11.41 -4.68
C GLN A 90 -5.37 10.97 -5.91
N ASP A 91 -4.70 10.55 -6.98
CA ASP A 91 -5.34 10.08 -8.20
C ASP A 91 -5.50 8.56 -8.15
N GLU A 92 -6.68 8.12 -7.72
CA GLU A 92 -7.07 6.70 -7.67
C GLU A 92 -6.85 5.98 -9.01
N THR A 93 -7.06 6.67 -10.15
CA THR A 93 -6.93 6.06 -11.48
C THR A 93 -5.47 5.80 -11.83
N TYR A 94 -4.61 6.79 -11.56
CA TYR A 94 -3.16 6.64 -11.74
C TYR A 94 -2.60 5.56 -10.82
N ILE A 95 -2.97 5.58 -9.54
CA ILE A 95 -2.49 4.63 -8.54
C ILE A 95 -2.97 3.21 -8.85
N GLU A 96 -4.25 3.01 -9.18
CA GLU A 96 -4.77 1.69 -9.57
C GLU A 96 -4.07 1.16 -10.83
N GLY A 97 -3.89 2.02 -11.84
CA GLY A 97 -3.18 1.68 -13.06
C GLY A 97 -1.75 1.23 -12.79
N LEU A 98 -1.02 1.99 -11.96
CA LEU A 98 0.35 1.67 -11.57
C LEU A 98 0.41 0.38 -10.72
N ALA A 99 -0.51 0.19 -9.78
CA ALA A 99 -0.59 -1.04 -8.97
C ALA A 99 -0.79 -2.29 -9.84
N ARG A 100 -1.71 -2.21 -10.81
CA ARG A 100 -1.95 -3.29 -11.77
C ARG A 100 -0.73 -3.54 -12.65
N HIS A 101 -0.11 -2.49 -13.16
CA HIS A 101 1.08 -2.59 -14.00
C HIS A 101 2.24 -3.27 -13.25
N LEU A 102 2.50 -2.86 -12.00
CA LEU A 102 3.55 -3.45 -11.17
C LEU A 102 3.31 -4.92 -10.81
N LEU A 103 2.06 -5.39 -10.79
CA LEU A 103 1.70 -6.75 -10.41
C LEU A 103 1.45 -7.69 -11.60
N LEU A 104 1.10 -7.16 -12.76
CA LEU A 104 0.72 -7.92 -13.95
C LEU A 104 1.79 -7.93 -15.04
N GLU A 105 2.81 -7.06 -14.96
CA GLU A 105 4.00 -7.08 -15.82
C GLU A 105 5.19 -7.74 -15.12
#